data_AF-A0A6M0K6X9-F1
#
_entry.id   AF-A0A6M0K6X9-F1
#
_cell.length_a   1.000
_cell.length_b   1.000
_cell.length_c   1.000
_cell.angle_alpha   90.00
_cell.angle_beta   90.00
_cell.angle_gamma   90.00
#
_symmetry.space_group_name_H-M   'P 1'
#
loop_
_entity.id
_entity.type
_entity.pdbx_description
1 polymer ?
#
loop_
_entity_poly.entity_id
_entity_poly.type
_entity_poly.pdbx_seq_one_letter_code
_entity_poly.pdbx_strand_id
1 'polypeptide(L)' 'MAQNQIQFQKGLSLQQFLADYGTEEQCEQALERWRWPQGFICPHCGHQHEPVRLRTRALLQ' A
#
# COMPACT_ATOMS: atom_id res chain seq x y z
N MET A 1 33.20 -20.33 6.77
CA MET A 1 31.85 -20.78 6.38
C MET A 1 31.22 -19.68 5.56
N ALA A 2 30.71 -19.97 4.36
CA ALA A 2 30.06 -18.96 3.52
C ALA A 2 28.71 -18.56 4.14
N GLN A 3 28.51 -17.27 4.42
CA GLN A 3 27.23 -16.77 4.91
C GLN A 3 26.16 -16.94 3.83
N ASN A 4 25.05 -17.56 4.19
CA ASN A 4 23.92 -17.72 3.29
C ASN A 4 23.15 -16.40 3.17
N GLN A 5 23.21 -15.75 2.01
CA GLN A 5 22.60 -14.43 1.80
C GLN A 5 21.08 -14.40 2.05
N ILE A 6 20.37 -15.53 1.93
CA ILE A 6 18.95 -15.62 2.24
C ILE A 6 18.68 -15.48 3.75
N GLN A 7 19.62 -15.91 4.61
CA GLN A 7 19.48 -15.82 6.07
C GLN A 7 19.76 -14.41 6.62
N PHE A 8 20.45 -13.56 5.85
CA PHE A 8 20.89 -12.23 6.28
C PHE A 8 20.29 -11.12 5.40
N GLN A 9 19.07 -11.32 4.92
CA GLN A 9 18.36 -10.26 4.22
C GLN A 9 18.04 -9.13 5.19
N LYS A 10 18.26 -7.88 4.74
CA LYS A 10 17.83 -6.70 5.49
C LYS A 10 16.29 -6.68 5.47
N GLY A 11 15.71 -7.17 6.55
CA GLY A 11 14.27 -7.08 6.77
C GLY A 11 13.85 -5.66 7.12
N LEU A 12 12.53 -5.43 7.09
CA LEU A 12 11.92 -4.23 7.65
C LEU A 12 11.93 -4.38 9.18
N SER A 13 12.53 -3.43 9.89
CA SER A 13 12.46 -3.43 11.36
C SER A 13 11.03 -3.13 11.82
N LEU A 14 10.69 -3.55 13.05
CA LEU A 14 9.37 -3.25 13.63
C LEU A 14 9.09 -1.73 13.67
N GLN A 15 10.09 -0.91 13.97
CA GLN A 15 9.94 0.54 14.01
C GLN A 15 9.63 1.11 12.63
N GLN A 16 10.30 0.64 11.58
CA GLN A 16 10.00 1.03 10.21
C GLN A 16 8.63 0.53 9.76
N PHE A 17 8.26 -0.69 10.14
CA PHE A 17 6.92 -1.23 9.87
C PHE A 17 5.83 -0.36 10.51
N LEU A 18 5.98 0.04 11.77
CA LEU A 18 5.02 0.90 12.44
C LEU A 18 5.02 2.34 11.92
N ALA A 19 6.13 2.82 11.35
CA ALA A 19 6.16 4.12 10.69
C ALA A 19 5.33 4.12 9.39
N ASP A 20 5.34 2.99 8.66
CA ASP A 20 4.66 2.85 7.37
C ASP A 20 3.21 2.32 7.50
N TYR A 21 2.91 1.52 8.54
CA TYR A 21 1.66 0.75 8.69
C TYR A 21 1.13 0.71 10.14
N GLY A 22 1.50 1.67 10.98
CA GLY A 22 1.12 1.72 12.40
C GLY A 22 -0.35 2.07 12.67
N THR A 23 -1.06 2.67 11.70
CA THR A 23 -2.50 2.97 11.82
C THR A 23 -3.30 2.47 10.62
N GLU A 24 -4.61 2.37 10.78
CA GLU A 24 -5.51 1.94 9.71
C GLU A 24 -5.48 2.92 8.52
N GLU A 25 -5.41 4.23 8.78
CA GLU A 25 -5.30 5.26 7.75
C GLU A 25 -4.00 5.13 6.94
N GLN A 26 -2.89 4.78 7.59
CA GLN A 26 -1.60 4.55 6.93
C GLN A 26 -1.68 3.32 6.01
N CYS A 27 -2.31 2.24 6.49
CA CYS A 27 -2.55 1.04 5.70
C CYS A 27 -3.44 1.34 4.48
N GLU A 28 -4.52 2.09 4.64
CA GLU A 28 -5.39 2.49 3.53
C GLU A 28 -4.61 3.29 2.46
N GLN A 29 -3.82 4.28 2.88
CA GLN A 29 -3.00 5.07 1.95
C GLN A 29 -1.94 4.23 1.25
N ALA A 30 -1.34 3.25 1.93
CA ALA A 30 -0.41 2.31 1.32
C ALA A 30 -1.12 1.44 0.26
N LEU A 31 -2.28 0.89 0.61
CA LEU A 31 -3.09 0.08 -0.31
C LEU A 31 -3.52 0.86 -1.56
N GLU A 32 -3.94 2.11 -1.40
CA GLU A 32 -4.30 2.98 -2.54
C GLU A 32 -3.11 3.20 -3.48
N ARG A 33 -1.94 3.54 -2.93
CA ARG A 33 -0.71 3.72 -3.71
C ARG A 33 -0.30 2.45 -4.44
N TRP A 34 -0.50 1.28 -3.83
CA TRP A 34 -0.19 0.00 -4.47
C TRP A 34 -1.19 -0.38 -5.57
N ARG A 35 -2.50 -0.16 -5.36
CA ARG A 35 -3.52 -0.44 -6.37
C ARG A 35 -3.45 0.53 -7.55
N TRP A 36 -3.12 1.79 -7.28
CA TRP A 36 -3.14 2.87 -8.26
C TRP A 36 -1.85 3.71 -8.20
N PRO A 37 -0.70 3.15 -8.64
CA PRO A 37 0.59 3.84 -8.58
C PRO A 37 0.66 5.11 -9.44
N GLN A 38 -0.20 5.19 -10.47
CA GLN A 38 -0.30 6.36 -11.37
C GLN A 38 -1.57 7.19 -11.10
N GLY A 39 -2.24 6.96 -9.96
CA GLY A 39 -3.57 7.50 -9.68
C GLY A 39 -4.70 6.61 -10.20
N PHE A 40 -5.90 6.89 -9.71
CA PHE A 40 -7.10 6.13 -10.09
C PHE A 40 -7.53 6.49 -11.51
N ILE A 41 -7.65 5.47 -12.37
CA ILE A 41 -8.22 5.60 -13.72
C ILE A 41 -9.50 4.77 -13.72
N CYS A 42 -10.63 5.40 -14.04
CA CYS A 42 -11.89 4.67 -14.14
C CYS A 42 -11.81 3.63 -15.28
N PRO A 43 -12.02 2.33 -15.01
CA PRO A 43 -11.91 1.30 -16.04
C PRO A 43 -13.01 1.39 -17.11
N HIS A 44 -14.12 2.08 -16.82
CA HIS A 44 -15.24 2.21 -17.75
C HIS A 44 -15.06 3.40 -18.72
N CYS A 45 -14.53 4.53 -18.25
CA CYS A 45 -14.44 5.75 -19.06
C CYS A 45 -13.02 6.29 -19.27
N GLY A 46 -12.00 5.73 -18.61
CA GLY A 46 -10.59 6.10 -18.80
C GLY A 46 -10.18 7.47 -18.22
N HIS A 47 -11.11 8.21 -17.61
CA HIS A 47 -10.80 9.52 -17.03
C HIS A 47 -10.09 9.43 -15.67
N GLN A 48 -9.16 10.36 -15.46
CA GLN A 48 -8.41 10.59 -14.22
C GLN A 48 -9.08 11.70 -13.39
N HIS A 49 -10.34 11.51 -13.01
CA HIS A 49 -10.99 12.44 -12.09
C HIS A 49 -10.48 12.23 -10.66
N GLU A 50 -10.66 13.25 -9.82
CA GLU A 50 -10.34 13.16 -8.40
C GLU A 50 -11.08 11.97 -7.77
N PRO A 51 -10.36 10.95 -7.27
CA PRO A 51 -10.98 9.73 -6.77
C PRO A 51 -11.73 10.00 -5.47
N VAL A 52 -12.96 9.51 -5.39
CA VAL A 52 -13.77 9.60 -4.17
C VAL A 52 -13.78 8.24 -3.48
N ARG A 53 -13.40 8.22 -2.19
CA ARG A 53 -13.58 7.03 -1.35
C ARG A 53 -15.06 6.84 -1.03
N LEU A 54 -15.60 5.68 -1.40
CA LEU A 54 -16.96 5.30 -1.02
C LEU A 54 -16.97 4.92 0.47
N ARG A 55 -17.65 5.72 1.30
CA ARG A 55 -17.76 5.46 2.75
C ARG A 55 -18.48 4.15 3.10
N THR A 56 -19.27 3.62 2.17
CA THR A 56 -20.11 2.44 2.36
C THR A 56 -19.48 1.15 1.85
N ARG A 57 -18.30 1.21 1.22
CA ARG A 57 -17.56 0.05 0.73
C ARG A 57 -16.11 0.17 1.14
N ALA A 58 -15.73 -0.57 2.18
CA ALA A 58 -14.35 -0.67 2.61
C ALA A 58 -13.45 -1.19 1.47
N LEU A 59 -12.22 -0.67 1.40
CA LEU A 59 -11.22 -1.06 0.39
C LEU A 59 -10.77 -2.53 0.54
N LEU A 60 -10.90 -3.05 1.76
CA LEU A 60 -10.64 -4.43 2.17
C LEU A 60 -11.98 -5.19 2.15
N GLN A 61 -12.30 -5.81 1.01
CA GLN A 61 -13.30 -6.88 0.92
C GLN A 61 -12.59 -8.18 0.54
#